data_AF-A0A6J7UQ87-F1
#
_entry.id   AF-A0A6J7UQ87-F1
#
_cell.length_a   1.000
_cell.length_b   1.000
_cell.length_c   1.000
_cell.angle_alpha   90.00
_cell.angle_beta   90.00
_cell.angle_gamma   90.00
#
_symmetry.space_group_name_H-M   'P 1'
#
loop_
_entity.id
_entity.type
_entity.pdbx_description
1 polymer ?
#
loop_
_entity_poly.entity_id
_entity_poly.type
_entity_poly.pdbx_seq_one_letter_code
_entity_poly.pdbx_strand_id
1 'polypeptide(L)'
;MSAGLTPLQAQNLIALMNQLVPGDELSPAAGDSGGADYVNGLLTAFDFDPPHIWAGGPFSGRHGGAASFENWIALSPWELVAWRSRIEDLNAQYRTGLDSLGPEFAEMPADAQTEAVAAASDEFRELVFTHACEALYGDPVYGGNREMSGWLAIDYRGDSQPRGYSDQEVSAP
;
A
#
# COMPACT_ATOMS: atom_id res chain seq x y z
N MET A 1 -12.56 -18.44 0.03
CA MET A 1 -11.73 -17.59 0.90
C MET A 1 -10.39 -17.49 0.21
N SER A 2 -10.02 -16.29 -0.23
CA SER A 2 -8.66 -16.06 -0.71
C SER A 2 -7.77 -16.02 0.52
N ALA A 3 -6.78 -16.90 0.63
CA ALA A 3 -5.89 -16.86 1.76
C ALA A 3 -4.91 -15.71 1.52
N GLY A 4 -4.99 -14.64 2.34
CA GLY A 4 -4.03 -13.54 2.32
C GLY A 4 -2.59 -13.99 2.61
N LEU A 5 -1.72 -13.01 2.83
CA LEU A 5 -0.32 -13.28 3.12
C LEU A 5 -0.16 -14.00 4.46
N THR A 6 0.75 -14.97 4.52
CA THR A 6 1.19 -15.52 5.81
C THR A 6 2.00 -14.47 6.60
N PRO A 7 2.15 -14.59 7.93
CA PRO A 7 2.99 -13.67 8.70
C PRO A 7 4.43 -13.56 8.17
N LEU A 8 5.01 -14.68 7.75
CA LEU A 8 6.36 -14.71 7.16
C LEU A 8 6.41 -13.98 5.81
N GLN A 9 5.42 -14.22 4.94
CA GLN A 9 5.30 -13.52 3.66
C GLN A 9 5.12 -12.01 3.87
N ALA A 10 4.32 -11.60 4.85
CA ALA A 10 4.14 -10.19 5.19
C ALA A 10 5.46 -9.55 5.67
N GLN A 11 6.23 -10.24 6.52
CA GLN A 11 7.54 -9.77 6.98
C GLN A 11 8.54 -9.61 5.82
N ASN A 12 8.60 -10.60 4.92
CA ASN A 12 9.45 -10.51 3.73
C ASN A 12 8.99 -9.41 2.78
N LEU A 13 7.68 -9.17 2.66
CA LEU A 13 7.15 -8.07 1.85
C LEU A 13 7.54 -6.70 2.41
N ILE A 14 7.54 -6.50 3.74
CA ILE A 14 8.02 -5.26 4.37
C ILE A 14 9.48 -5.00 3.96
N ALA A 15 10.35 -5.99 4.15
CA ALA A 15 11.77 -5.85 3.78
C ALA A 15 11.95 -5.58 2.28
N LEU A 16 11.19 -6.26 1.42
CA LEU A 16 11.24 -6.10 -0.03
C LEU A 16 10.83 -4.70 -0.45
N MET A 17 9.73 -4.19 0.11
CA MET A 17 9.25 -2.84 -0.16
C MET A 17 10.25 -1.78 0.33
N ASN A 18 10.91 -2.01 1.46
CA ASN A 18 11.95 -1.09 1.96
C ASN A 18 13.21 -1.08 1.06
N GLN A 19 13.53 -2.18 0.38
CA GLN A 19 14.61 -2.21 -0.61
C GLN A 19 14.22 -1.46 -1.90
N LEU A 20 12.96 -1.58 -2.33
CA LEU A 20 12.46 -0.97 -3.57
C LEU A 20 12.13 0.52 -3.43
N VAL A 21 11.57 0.91 -2.28
CA VAL A 21 11.23 2.29 -1.91
C VAL A 21 11.77 2.56 -0.50
N PRO A 22 13.08 2.84 -0.40
CA PRO A 22 13.74 3.09 0.87
C PRO A 22 13.31 4.41 1.50
N GLY A 23 13.43 4.49 2.81
CA GLY A 23 13.26 5.74 3.54
C GLY A 23 14.51 6.62 3.46
N ASP A 24 14.31 7.91 3.71
CA ASP A 24 15.34 8.94 3.83
C ASP A 24 15.06 9.85 5.04
N GLU A 25 15.65 11.04 5.08
CA GLU A 25 15.48 11.99 6.18
C GLU A 25 14.03 12.53 6.33
N LEU A 26 13.26 12.52 5.24
CA LEU A 26 11.93 13.13 5.17
C LEU A 26 10.82 12.10 5.02
N SER A 27 11.09 11.00 4.32
CA SER A 27 10.12 9.95 4.00
C SER A 27 10.52 8.62 4.64
N PRO A 28 9.63 7.93 5.38
CA PRO A 28 9.91 6.55 5.76
C PRO A 28 9.89 5.60 4.56
N ALA A 29 10.44 4.41 4.77
CA ALA A 29 10.37 3.35 3.77
C ALA A 29 8.92 2.86 3.59
N ALA A 30 8.59 2.39 2.39
CA ALA A 30 7.21 2.00 2.06
C ALA A 30 6.70 0.83 2.90
N GLY A 31 7.55 -0.18 3.15
CA GLY A 31 7.20 -1.32 3.99
C GLY A 31 6.94 -0.91 5.45
N ASP A 32 7.81 -0.06 6.01
CA ASP A 32 7.68 0.46 7.37
C ASP A 32 6.43 1.32 7.56
N SER A 33 5.93 1.91 6.47
CA SER A 33 4.72 2.75 6.42
C SER A 33 3.43 1.97 6.17
N GLY A 34 3.43 0.66 6.41
CA GLY A 34 2.24 -0.18 6.25
C GLY A 34 2.05 -0.78 4.85
N GLY A 35 3.11 -0.79 4.02
CA GLY A 35 3.02 -1.33 2.65
C GLY A 35 2.51 -2.78 2.57
N ALA A 36 2.92 -3.64 3.49
CA ALA A 36 2.41 -5.01 3.54
C ALA A 36 0.93 -5.10 3.96
N ASP A 37 0.47 -4.19 4.83
CA ASP A 37 -0.94 -4.12 5.24
C ASP A 37 -1.81 -3.65 4.07
N TYR A 38 -1.34 -2.68 3.28
CA TYR A 38 -1.99 -2.26 2.04
C TYR A 38 -2.20 -3.42 1.08
N VAL A 39 -1.11 -4.13 0.75
CA VAL A 39 -1.17 -5.28 -0.16
C VAL A 39 -2.08 -6.37 0.40
N ASN A 40 -1.91 -6.74 1.67
CA ASN A 40 -2.73 -7.79 2.26
C ASN A 40 -4.22 -7.40 2.32
N GLY A 41 -4.53 -6.12 2.58
CA GLY A 41 -5.87 -5.56 2.52
C GLY A 41 -6.50 -5.73 1.13
N LEU A 42 -5.76 -5.41 0.06
CA LEU A 42 -6.20 -5.64 -1.32
C LEU A 42 -6.41 -7.13 -1.61
N LEU A 43 -5.45 -7.98 -1.24
CA LEU A 43 -5.51 -9.43 -1.49
C LEU A 43 -6.67 -10.12 -0.76
N THR A 44 -7.14 -9.53 0.34
CA THR A 44 -8.24 -10.01 1.19
C THR A 44 -9.50 -9.16 1.09
N ALA A 45 -9.60 -8.24 0.13
CA ALA A 45 -10.70 -7.27 0.05
C ALA A 45 -12.10 -7.91 0.00
N PHE A 46 -12.22 -9.16 -0.48
CA PHE A 46 -13.47 -9.91 -0.55
C PHE A 46 -13.84 -10.71 0.71
N ASP A 47 -13.04 -10.62 1.77
CA ASP A 47 -13.40 -11.16 3.09
C ASP A 47 -14.41 -10.25 3.83
N PHE A 48 -14.71 -9.08 3.25
CA PHE A 48 -15.63 -8.08 3.75
C PHE A 48 -16.86 -7.91 2.85
N ASP A 49 -17.95 -7.40 3.42
CA ASP A 49 -19.19 -7.07 2.70
C ASP A 49 -19.69 -5.65 3.11
N PRO A 50 -19.73 -4.68 2.18
CA PRO A 50 -19.25 -4.75 0.80
C PRO A 50 -17.72 -4.96 0.73
N PRO A 51 -17.19 -5.51 -0.38
CA PRO A 51 -15.75 -5.71 -0.54
C PRO A 51 -14.98 -4.40 -0.36
N HIS A 52 -13.84 -4.45 0.32
CA HIS A 52 -12.99 -3.28 0.58
C HIS A 52 -12.19 -2.87 -0.67
N ILE A 53 -12.90 -2.53 -1.74
CA ILE A 53 -12.33 -2.12 -3.03
C ILE A 53 -12.45 -0.60 -3.20
N TRP A 54 -13.64 -0.05 -2.95
CA TRP A 54 -13.91 1.38 -3.06
C TRP A 54 -14.30 1.95 -1.71
N ALA A 55 -13.40 2.71 -1.09
CA ALA A 55 -13.70 3.46 0.12
C ALA A 55 -14.79 4.53 -0.15
N GLY A 56 -15.57 4.83 0.88
CA GLY A 56 -16.62 5.84 0.79
C GLY A 56 -16.09 7.28 0.75
N GLY A 57 -16.98 8.27 0.85
CA GLY A 57 -16.59 9.68 0.79
C GLY A 57 -17.73 10.63 1.10
N PRO A 58 -17.45 11.95 1.17
CA PRO A 58 -16.19 12.59 0.76
C PRO A 58 -15.23 12.92 1.92
N PHE A 59 -15.52 12.54 3.17
CA PHE A 59 -14.76 12.96 4.34
C PHE A 59 -14.17 11.79 5.10
N SER A 60 -12.88 11.86 5.43
CA SER A 60 -12.22 10.88 6.30
C SER A 60 -12.60 11.02 7.78
N GLY A 61 -13.09 12.18 8.20
CA GLY A 61 -13.35 12.50 9.61
C GLY A 61 -12.09 12.88 10.41
N ARG A 62 -10.88 12.70 9.86
CA ARG A 62 -9.58 13.01 10.51
C ARG A 62 -9.45 14.49 10.90
N HIS A 63 -10.09 15.39 10.14
CA HIS A 63 -10.04 16.84 10.34
C HIS A 63 -11.44 17.43 10.65
N GLY A 64 -12.32 16.62 11.22
CA GLY A 64 -13.73 16.95 11.43
C GLY A 64 -14.64 16.45 10.31
N GLY A 65 -15.94 16.71 10.45
CA GLY A 65 -16.98 16.08 9.62
C GLY A 65 -17.25 14.62 10.03
N ALA A 66 -18.33 14.05 9.50
CA ALA A 66 -18.64 12.64 9.73
C ALA A 66 -17.71 11.76 8.88
N ALA A 67 -17.05 10.78 9.52
CA ALA A 67 -16.21 9.82 8.82
C ALA A 67 -17.05 9.01 7.83
N SER A 68 -16.58 8.93 6.58
CA SER A 68 -17.28 8.25 5.49
C SER A 68 -16.39 7.34 4.66
N PHE A 69 -15.07 7.42 4.80
CA PHE A 69 -14.14 6.56 4.07
C PHE A 69 -14.26 5.08 4.49
N GLU A 70 -14.66 4.81 5.74
CA GLU A 70 -14.97 3.47 6.23
C GLU A 70 -16.32 2.90 5.70
N ASN A 71 -17.13 3.72 5.02
CA ASN A 71 -18.37 3.28 4.39
C ASN A 71 -18.11 2.79 2.96
N TRP A 72 -17.58 1.56 2.85
CA TRP A 72 -17.23 0.93 1.58
C TRP A 72 -18.41 0.82 0.61
N ILE A 73 -18.13 0.94 -0.69
CA ILE A 73 -19.16 0.98 -1.75
C ILE A 73 -19.39 -0.42 -2.32
N ALA A 74 -20.66 -0.80 -2.45
CA ALA A 74 -21.03 -2.05 -3.11
C ALA A 74 -20.68 -2.04 -4.60
N LEU A 75 -20.06 -3.13 -5.05
CA LEU A 75 -19.67 -3.32 -6.44
C LEU A 75 -20.84 -3.73 -7.32
N SER A 76 -20.84 -3.28 -8.58
CA SER A 76 -21.74 -3.81 -9.61
C SER A 76 -21.41 -5.28 -9.93
N PRO A 77 -22.34 -6.04 -10.54
CA PRO A 77 -22.10 -7.45 -10.88
C PRO A 77 -20.86 -7.68 -11.75
N TRP A 78 -20.54 -6.76 -12.66
CA TRP A 78 -19.34 -6.88 -13.50
C TRP A 78 -18.06 -6.58 -12.72
N GLU A 79 -18.06 -5.53 -11.89
CA GLU A 79 -16.93 -5.21 -11.02
C GLU A 79 -16.60 -6.35 -10.06
N LEU A 80 -17.61 -7.04 -9.51
CA LEU A 80 -17.41 -8.23 -8.69
C LEU A 80 -16.61 -9.31 -9.44
N VAL A 81 -16.95 -9.60 -10.70
CA VAL A 81 -16.25 -10.61 -11.51
C VAL A 81 -14.83 -10.16 -11.81
N ALA A 82 -14.67 -8.91 -12.29
CA ALA A 82 -13.37 -8.38 -12.68
C ALA A 82 -12.39 -8.31 -11.50
N TRP A 83 -12.84 -7.81 -10.34
CA TRP A 83 -12.00 -7.69 -9.16
C TRP A 83 -11.66 -9.04 -8.53
N ARG A 84 -12.57 -10.01 -8.53
CA ARG A 84 -12.25 -11.36 -8.05
C ARG A 84 -11.14 -12.00 -8.87
N SER A 85 -11.26 -11.95 -10.20
CA SER A 85 -10.23 -12.48 -11.10
C SER A 85 -8.88 -11.80 -10.87
N ARG A 86 -8.88 -10.45 -10.79
CA ARG A 86 -7.66 -9.69 -10.55
C ARG A 86 -7.01 -10.03 -9.21
N ILE A 87 -7.79 -10.11 -8.13
CA ILE A 87 -7.25 -10.42 -6.80
C ILE A 87 -6.76 -11.86 -6.71
N GLU A 88 -7.38 -12.80 -7.40
CA GLU A 88 -6.87 -14.18 -7.51
C GLU A 88 -5.51 -14.21 -8.20
N ASP A 89 -5.37 -13.53 -9.34
CA ASP A 89 -4.11 -13.41 -10.08
C ASP A 89 -3.02 -12.71 -9.25
N LEU A 90 -3.37 -11.65 -8.51
CA LEU A 90 -2.45 -10.95 -7.61
C LEU A 90 -2.02 -11.86 -6.45
N ASN A 91 -2.93 -12.62 -5.84
CA ASN A 91 -2.61 -13.56 -4.78
C ASN A 91 -1.58 -14.59 -5.26
N ALA A 92 -1.76 -15.15 -6.46
CA ALA A 92 -0.80 -16.10 -7.03
C ALA A 92 0.58 -15.46 -7.23
N GLN A 93 0.64 -14.27 -7.84
CA GLN A 93 1.90 -13.55 -8.10
C GLN A 93 2.65 -13.21 -6.81
N TYR A 94 1.96 -12.68 -5.80
CA TYR A 94 2.57 -12.33 -4.52
C TYR A 94 3.13 -13.55 -3.80
N ARG A 95 2.36 -14.64 -3.74
CA ARG A 95 2.80 -15.86 -3.05
C ARG A 95 4.01 -16.47 -3.74
N THR A 96 3.95 -16.64 -5.06
CA THR A 96 5.09 -17.19 -5.83
C THR A 96 6.33 -16.31 -5.73
N GLY A 97 6.17 -14.99 -5.88
CA GLY A 97 7.28 -14.03 -5.78
C GLY A 97 7.93 -14.03 -4.39
N LEU A 98 7.13 -13.92 -3.32
CA LEU A 98 7.66 -13.94 -1.95
C LEU A 98 8.29 -15.28 -1.58
N ASP A 99 7.70 -16.40 -1.99
CA ASP A 99 8.26 -17.73 -1.73
C ASP A 99 9.62 -17.91 -2.45
N SER A 100 9.81 -17.28 -3.60
CA SER A 100 11.08 -17.33 -4.36
C SER A 100 12.25 -16.59 -3.70
N LEU A 101 11.97 -15.62 -2.83
CA LEU A 101 13.01 -14.91 -2.06
C LEU A 101 13.57 -15.78 -0.92
N GLY A 102 12.81 -16.80 -0.51
CA GLY A 102 13.13 -17.67 0.61
C GLY A 102 12.66 -17.12 1.96
N PRO A 103 12.53 -17.99 2.98
CA PRO A 103 11.92 -17.65 4.26
C PRO A 103 12.74 -16.64 5.07
N GLU A 104 14.06 -16.66 4.93
CA GLU A 104 15.00 -15.84 5.72
C GLU A 104 15.24 -14.45 5.13
N PHE A 105 14.57 -14.06 4.03
CA PHE A 105 14.89 -12.85 3.28
C PHE A 105 14.92 -11.59 4.14
N ALA A 106 13.91 -11.38 5.01
CA ALA A 106 13.87 -10.22 5.90
C ALA A 106 15.01 -10.20 6.95
N GLU A 107 15.60 -11.35 7.25
CA GLU A 107 16.69 -11.50 8.23
C GLU A 107 18.08 -11.39 7.57
N MET A 108 18.15 -11.40 6.24
CA MET A 108 19.41 -11.24 5.51
C MET A 108 20.03 -9.86 5.71
N PRO A 109 21.37 -9.75 5.67
CA PRO A 109 22.06 -8.47 5.54
C PRO A 109 21.56 -7.64 4.35
N ALA A 110 21.63 -6.31 4.44
CA ALA A 110 21.05 -5.41 3.45
C ALA A 110 21.61 -5.60 2.02
N ASP A 111 22.92 -5.87 1.89
CA ASP A 111 23.58 -6.18 0.62
C ASP A 111 23.06 -7.50 0.02
N ALA A 112 22.91 -8.53 0.84
CA ALA A 112 22.32 -9.81 0.41
C ALA A 112 20.84 -9.66 0.00
N GLN A 113 20.07 -8.80 0.70
CA GLN A 113 18.71 -8.47 0.28
C GLN A 113 18.72 -7.77 -1.09
N THR A 114 19.59 -6.78 -1.30
CA THR A 114 19.71 -6.09 -2.60
C THR A 114 20.03 -7.07 -3.73
N GLU A 115 20.94 -8.02 -3.52
CA GLU A 115 21.25 -9.07 -4.51
C GLU A 115 20.06 -9.99 -4.79
N ALA A 116 19.35 -10.43 -3.74
CA ALA A 116 18.16 -11.27 -3.88
C ALA A 116 17.02 -10.54 -4.61
N VAL A 117 16.82 -9.24 -4.33
CA VAL A 117 15.88 -8.39 -5.06
C VAL A 117 16.31 -8.31 -6.52
N ALA A 118 17.57 -8.02 -6.82
CA ALA A 118 18.07 -7.93 -8.20
C ALA A 118 17.92 -9.24 -8.99
N ALA A 119 17.92 -10.40 -8.31
CA ALA A 119 17.70 -11.71 -8.91
C ALA A 119 16.22 -12.08 -9.09
N ALA A 120 15.29 -11.38 -8.44
CA ALA A 120 13.85 -11.59 -8.62
C ALA A 120 13.38 -11.14 -10.01
N SER A 121 12.29 -11.74 -10.51
CA SER A 121 11.78 -11.40 -11.84
C SER A 121 11.36 -9.93 -11.95
N ASP A 122 11.52 -9.37 -13.14
CA ASP A 122 11.19 -7.97 -13.44
C ASP A 122 9.71 -7.70 -13.14
N GLU A 123 8.83 -8.63 -13.52
CA GLU A 123 7.39 -8.51 -13.33
C GLU A 123 7.02 -8.45 -11.85
N PHE A 124 7.65 -9.28 -11.02
CA PHE A 124 7.38 -9.27 -9.58
C PHE A 124 7.92 -8.00 -8.92
N ARG A 125 9.11 -7.55 -9.32
CA ARG A 125 9.68 -6.28 -8.83
C ARG A 125 8.83 -5.08 -9.21
N GLU A 126 8.37 -5.01 -10.45
CA GLU A 126 7.50 -3.92 -10.94
C GLU A 126 6.15 -3.92 -10.21
N LEU A 127 5.55 -5.10 -10.00
CA LEU A 127 4.32 -5.24 -9.22
C LEU A 127 4.50 -4.69 -7.80
N VAL A 128 5.54 -5.13 -7.09
CA VAL A 128 5.77 -4.71 -5.70
C VAL A 128 6.15 -3.24 -5.62
N PHE A 129 6.96 -2.73 -6.55
CA PHE A 129 7.32 -1.32 -6.61
C PHE A 129 6.10 -0.43 -6.84
N THR A 130 5.17 -0.83 -7.72
CA THR A 130 3.92 -0.13 -7.97
C THR A 130 3.10 -0.04 -6.68
N HIS A 131 2.83 -1.18 -6.04
CA HIS A 131 2.06 -1.19 -4.79
C HIS A 131 2.80 -0.55 -3.62
N ALA A 132 4.14 -0.51 -3.60
CA ALA A 132 4.89 0.22 -2.58
C ALA A 132 4.67 1.74 -2.72
N CYS A 133 4.69 2.26 -3.95
CA CYS A 133 4.37 3.66 -4.23
C CYS A 133 2.92 4.01 -3.87
N GLU A 134 1.98 3.17 -4.29
CA GLU A 134 0.55 3.33 -3.97
C GLU A 134 0.31 3.27 -2.45
N ALA A 135 0.96 2.34 -1.76
CA ALA A 135 0.83 2.22 -0.32
C ALA A 135 1.42 3.44 0.39
N LEU A 136 2.59 3.93 -0.01
CA LEU A 136 3.25 5.03 0.69
C LEU A 136 2.55 6.38 0.48
N TYR A 137 2.04 6.65 -0.71
CA TYR A 137 1.48 7.96 -1.06
C TYR A 137 -0.04 7.98 -1.25
N GLY A 138 -0.69 6.81 -1.20
CA GLY A 138 -2.15 6.68 -1.27
C GLY A 138 -2.87 7.04 0.03
N ASP A 139 -4.19 6.92 0.04
CA ASP A 139 -4.99 7.18 1.23
C ASP A 139 -4.79 6.08 2.29
N PRO A 140 -4.50 6.45 3.55
CA PRO A 140 -4.30 5.47 4.61
C PRO A 140 -5.53 4.61 4.94
N VAL A 141 -6.73 4.94 4.44
CA VAL A 141 -7.90 4.04 4.56
C VAL A 141 -7.63 2.65 3.97
N TYR A 142 -6.73 2.54 2.99
CA TYR A 142 -6.35 1.27 2.38
C TYR A 142 -5.23 0.53 3.14
N GLY A 143 -4.78 1.03 4.29
CA GLY A 143 -3.82 0.36 5.19
C GLY A 143 -2.35 0.76 5.03
N GLY A 144 -2.00 1.37 3.89
CA GLY A 144 -0.70 2.00 3.67
C GLY A 144 -0.61 3.39 4.30
N ASN A 145 0.45 4.13 3.96
CA ASN A 145 0.68 5.52 4.33
C ASN A 145 0.38 5.78 5.82
N ARG A 146 0.86 4.85 6.66
CA ARG A 146 0.54 4.83 8.08
C ARG A 146 0.96 6.16 8.72
N GLU A 147 0.10 6.70 9.57
CA GLU A 147 0.28 8.03 10.18
C GLU A 147 0.37 9.18 9.15
N MET A 148 -0.06 8.94 7.91
CA MET A 148 0.04 9.88 6.78
C MET A 148 1.51 10.22 6.47
N SER A 149 2.44 9.31 6.77
CA SER A 149 3.87 9.59 6.74
C SER A 149 4.39 10.00 5.36
N GLY A 150 3.95 9.34 4.29
CA GLY A 150 4.32 9.71 2.92
C GLY A 150 3.72 11.06 2.51
N TRP A 151 2.53 11.39 3.02
CA TRP A 151 1.93 12.71 2.80
C TRP A 151 2.70 13.82 3.53
N LEU A 152 3.05 13.59 4.81
CA LEU A 152 3.86 14.53 5.60
C LEU A 152 5.23 14.77 4.97
N ALA A 153 5.87 13.72 4.43
CA ALA A 153 7.17 13.80 3.78
C ALA A 153 7.20 14.77 2.58
N ILE A 154 6.08 14.94 1.90
CA ILE A 154 5.96 15.79 0.70
C ILE A 154 5.14 17.07 0.95
N ASP A 155 4.89 17.42 2.22
CA ASP A 155 4.03 18.53 2.65
C ASP A 155 2.61 18.48 2.04
N TYR A 156 2.12 17.26 1.75
CA TYR A 156 0.74 17.07 1.34
C TYR A 156 -0.17 17.04 2.57
N ARG A 157 -1.06 18.02 2.66
CA ARG A 157 -1.95 18.23 3.81
C ARG A 157 -3.13 17.23 3.89
N GLY A 158 -3.15 16.21 3.03
CA GLY A 158 -4.15 15.15 3.02
C GLY A 158 -5.56 15.62 2.66
N ASP A 159 -6.57 15.05 3.34
CA ASP A 159 -8.00 15.29 3.05
C ASP A 159 -8.53 16.65 3.51
N SER A 160 -7.64 17.51 4.01
CA SER A 160 -7.96 18.91 4.30
C SER A 160 -7.74 19.73 3.03
N GLN A 161 -8.81 20.02 2.28
CA GLN A 161 -8.70 20.97 1.17
C GLN A 161 -8.43 22.38 1.71
N PRO A 162 -7.29 23.02 1.39
CA PRO A 162 -7.11 24.42 1.70
C PRO A 162 -8.14 25.24 0.90
N ARG A 163 -8.58 26.39 1.41
CA ARG A 163 -9.49 27.31 0.69
C ARG A 163 -8.82 27.99 -0.53
N GLY A 164 -7.64 27.51 -0.93
CA GLY A 164 -6.65 28.15 -1.80
C GLY A 164 -5.32 28.36 -1.06
N TYR A 165 -4.24 28.54 -1.82
CA TYR A 165 -2.97 29.04 -1.30
C TYR A 165 -2.90 30.55 -1.56
N SER A 166 -2.46 31.32 -0.57
CA SER A 166 -2.14 32.74 -0.77
C SER A 166 -0.88 32.91 -1.61
N ASP A 167 -0.71 34.07 -2.26
CA ASP A 167 0.51 34.40 -3.01
C ASP A 167 1.77 34.24 -2.15
N GLN A 168 1.68 34.54 -0.85
CA GLN A 168 2.79 34.39 0.09
C GLN A 168 3.15 32.91 0.31
N GLU A 169 2.17 32.04 0.53
CA GLU A 169 2.39 30.58 0.70
C GLU A 169 2.97 29.95 -0.57
N VAL A 170 2.60 30.45 -1.76
CA VAL A 170 3.16 29.95 -3.04
C VAL A 170 4.57 30.49 -3.30
N SER A 171 4.83 31.75 -2.96
CA SER A 171 6.09 32.43 -3.29
C SER A 171 7.19 32.22 -2.25
N ALA A 172 6.84 31.77 -1.05
CA ALA A 172 7.76 31.46 0.05
C ALA A 172 7.34 30.14 0.73
N PRO A 173 7.45 29.00 0.02
CA PRO A 173 7.12 27.68 0.54
C PRO A 173 8.05 27.24 1.67
#